data_AF-A0A7V4ZX58-F1
#
_entry.id   AF-A0A7V4ZX58-F1
#
_cell.length_a   1.000
_cell.length_b   1.000
_cell.length_c   1.000
_cell.angle_alpha   90.00
_cell.angle_beta   90.00
_cell.angle_gamma   90.00
#
_symmetry.space_group_name_H-M   'P 1'
#
loop_
_entity.id
_entity.type
_entity.pdbx_description
1 polymer ?
#
loop_
_entity_poly.entity_id
_entity_poly.type
_entity_poly.pdbx_seq_one_letter_code
_entity_poly.pdbx_strand_id
1 'polypeptide(L)'
;MDRAEQSTIRKAYRSMQDLVFETLRDEILTGKIKPGESLNTLALSKRLDVSRTPIREALNRLISIGLVENIPYKGSIVRKLSVDEIIEIYYIRAALAGICARLATSRLTDMQKQRLKTLCDEMESLQASLNHNLMLEKNFEFHQIIIKAANSPRIEALTLQFYHQSEAYRALALELPGRYAQVCKEHREILDSLLQGDREKAEKSSREHQLNTARVIAKSLGVEIEL
;
A
#
# COMPACT_ATOMS: atom_id res chain seq x y z
N MET A 1 -2.04 -19.11 35.92
CA MET A 1 -1.72 -18.94 34.49
C MET A 1 -1.76 -17.46 34.19
N ASP A 2 -0.66 -16.93 33.70
CA ASP A 2 -0.36 -15.50 33.68
C ASP A 2 -1.03 -14.78 32.49
N ARG A 3 -1.46 -13.53 32.68
CA ARG A 3 -2.05 -12.68 31.63
C ARG A 3 -1.08 -12.43 30.47
N ALA A 4 0.23 -12.52 30.74
CA ALA A 4 1.29 -12.42 29.73
C ALA A 4 1.35 -13.64 28.80
N GLU A 5 1.04 -14.85 29.28
CA GLU A 5 0.97 -16.06 28.46
C GLU A 5 -0.25 -16.04 27.53
N GLN A 6 -1.41 -15.56 28.00
CA GLN A 6 -2.62 -15.41 27.17
C GLN A 6 -2.45 -14.37 26.05
N SER A 7 -1.65 -13.32 26.29
CA SER A 7 -1.30 -12.30 25.29
C SER A 7 -0.36 -12.85 24.20
N THR A 8 0.55 -13.75 24.58
CA THR A 8 1.52 -14.36 23.67
C THR A 8 0.89 -15.45 22.79
N ILE A 9 -0.08 -16.21 23.32
CA ILE A 9 -0.85 -17.22 22.57
C ILE A 9 -1.75 -16.58 21.49
N ARG A 10 -2.29 -15.38 21.73
CA ARG A 10 -3.07 -14.62 20.73
C ARG A 10 -2.25 -14.12 19.54
N LYS A 11 -0.92 -14.06 19.66
CA LYS A 11 -0.01 -13.53 18.63
C LYS A 11 0.38 -14.57 17.56
N ALA A 12 0.05 -15.85 17.75
CA ALA A 12 0.53 -16.95 16.90
C ALA A 12 -0.55 -17.73 16.12
N TYR A 13 -1.85 -17.46 16.33
CA TYR A 13 -2.91 -18.01 15.48
C TYR A 13 -3.43 -16.93 14.54
N ARG A 14 -2.87 -16.88 13.32
CA ARG A 14 -3.54 -16.16 12.22
C ARG A 14 -4.91 -16.81 12.00
N SER A 15 -5.97 -16.01 11.94
CA SER A 15 -7.29 -16.57 11.66
C SER A 15 -7.32 -17.15 10.25
N MET A 16 -8.14 -18.18 10.02
CA MET A 16 -8.31 -18.72 8.67
C MET A 16 -8.78 -17.64 7.69
N GLN A 17 -9.57 -16.68 8.17
CA GLN A 17 -9.98 -15.50 7.42
C GLN A 17 -8.79 -14.64 6.99
N ASP A 18 -7.82 -14.37 7.89
CA ASP A 18 -6.62 -13.59 7.56
C ASP A 18 -5.77 -14.30 6.51
N LEU A 19 -5.58 -15.62 6.66
CA LEU A 19 -4.81 -16.41 5.71
C LEU A 19 -5.43 -16.40 4.31
N VAL A 20 -6.75 -16.57 4.21
CA VAL A 20 -7.48 -16.49 2.95
C VAL A 20 -7.39 -15.10 2.35
N PHE A 21 -7.53 -14.05 3.16
CA PHE A 21 -7.42 -12.67 2.72
C PHE A 21 -6.04 -12.37 2.14
N GLU A 22 -4.96 -12.71 2.87
CA GLU A 22 -3.58 -12.51 2.41
C GLU A 22 -3.32 -13.30 1.12
N THR A 23 -3.72 -14.57 1.08
CA THR A 23 -3.54 -15.42 -0.10
C THR A 23 -4.22 -14.82 -1.34
N LEU A 24 -5.52 -14.48 -1.24
CA LEU A 24 -6.25 -13.93 -2.38
C LEU A 24 -5.73 -12.56 -2.80
N ARG A 25 -5.35 -11.71 -1.83
CA ARG A 25 -4.72 -10.42 -2.11
C ARG A 25 -3.44 -10.65 -2.92
N ASP A 26 -2.53 -11.49 -2.44
CA ASP A 26 -1.24 -11.70 -3.07
C ASP A 26 -1.38 -12.32 -4.47
N GLU A 27 -2.36 -13.22 -4.67
CA GLU A 27 -2.66 -13.78 -6.00
C GLU A 27 -3.24 -12.74 -6.98
N ILE A 28 -4.02 -11.76 -6.51
CA ILE A 28 -4.49 -10.63 -7.32
C ILE A 28 -3.31 -9.71 -7.67
N LEU A 29 -2.47 -9.38 -6.68
CA LEU A 29 -1.34 -8.46 -6.87
C LEU A 29 -0.27 -9.02 -7.81
N THR A 30 -0.04 -10.33 -7.77
CA THR A 30 0.89 -11.04 -8.66
C THR A 30 0.30 -11.35 -10.04
N GLY A 31 -0.98 -11.03 -10.27
CA GLY A 31 -1.68 -11.30 -11.53
C GLY A 31 -2.02 -12.77 -11.76
N LYS A 32 -1.83 -13.64 -10.76
CA LYS A 32 -2.29 -15.03 -10.81
C LYS A 32 -3.81 -15.10 -10.93
N ILE A 33 -4.52 -14.20 -10.26
CA ILE A 33 -5.93 -13.90 -10.52
C ILE A 33 -5.98 -12.58 -11.29
N LYS A 34 -6.57 -12.59 -12.48
CA LYS A 34 -6.50 -11.45 -13.41
C LYS A 34 -7.55 -10.38 -13.10
N PRO A 35 -7.29 -9.11 -13.42
CA PRO A 35 -8.34 -8.08 -13.42
C PRO A 35 -9.55 -8.50 -14.25
N GLY A 36 -10.75 -8.35 -13.70
CA GLY A 36 -12.01 -8.79 -14.29
C GLY A 36 -12.37 -10.26 -14.06
N GLU A 37 -11.50 -11.06 -13.44
CA GLU A 37 -11.78 -12.46 -13.13
C GLU A 37 -12.81 -12.60 -12.00
N SER A 38 -13.70 -13.59 -12.11
CA SER A 38 -14.72 -13.86 -11.09
C SER A 38 -14.17 -14.69 -9.93
N LEU A 39 -14.40 -14.20 -8.72
CA LEU A 39 -14.03 -14.84 -7.46
C LEU A 39 -15.21 -15.67 -6.93
N ASN A 40 -15.42 -16.84 -7.54
CA ASN A 40 -16.49 -17.74 -7.12
C ASN A 40 -16.19 -18.40 -5.76
N THR A 41 -17.02 -18.11 -4.75
CA THR A 41 -16.84 -18.61 -3.37
C THR A 41 -16.76 -20.14 -3.29
N LEU A 42 -17.53 -20.88 -4.11
CA LEU A 42 -17.52 -22.34 -4.11
C LEU A 42 -16.22 -22.88 -4.71
N ALA A 43 -15.75 -22.29 -5.81
CA ALA A 43 -14.48 -22.67 -6.43
C ALA A 43 -13.29 -22.38 -5.49
N LEU A 44 -13.27 -21.21 -4.86
CA LEU A 44 -12.24 -20.82 -3.91
C LEU A 44 -12.24 -21.71 -2.66
N SER A 45 -13.41 -22.05 -2.14
CA SER A 45 -13.57 -22.96 -1.00
C SER A 45 -12.96 -24.34 -1.28
N LYS A 46 -13.19 -24.90 -2.49
CA LYS A 46 -12.58 -26.16 -2.92
C LYS A 46 -11.07 -26.05 -3.11
N ARG A 47 -10.60 -24.97 -3.73
CA ARG A 47 -9.18 -24.77 -4.06
C ARG A 47 -8.31 -24.57 -2.82
N LEU A 48 -8.82 -23.83 -1.83
CA LEU A 48 -8.10 -23.49 -0.61
C LEU A 48 -8.39 -24.43 0.56
N ASP A 49 -9.25 -25.44 0.35
CA ASP A 49 -9.71 -26.39 1.38
C ASP A 49 -10.22 -25.72 2.66
N VAL A 50 -11.08 -24.72 2.48
CA VAL A 50 -11.70 -23.96 3.58
C VAL A 50 -13.19 -23.82 3.36
N SER A 51 -13.96 -23.63 4.44
CA SER A 51 -15.41 -23.40 4.33
C SER A 51 -15.73 -22.07 3.65
N ARG A 52 -16.99 -21.88 3.22
CA ARG A 52 -17.42 -20.67 2.48
C ARG A 52 -17.41 -19.39 3.31
N THR A 53 -17.50 -19.49 4.64
CA THR A 53 -17.54 -18.34 5.56
C THR A 53 -16.25 -17.51 5.52
N PRO A 54 -15.04 -18.07 5.77
CA PRO A 54 -13.80 -17.30 5.70
C PRO A 54 -13.54 -16.75 4.29
N ILE A 55 -13.97 -17.44 3.23
CA ILE A 55 -13.91 -16.90 1.85
C ILE A 55 -14.75 -15.63 1.72
N ARG A 56 -16.02 -15.64 2.16
CA ARG A 56 -16.90 -14.47 2.07
C ARG A 56 -16.36 -13.29 2.87
N GLU A 57 -15.85 -13.53 4.06
CA GLU A 57 -15.28 -12.48 4.90
C GLU A 57 -14.00 -11.89 4.30
N ALA A 58 -13.13 -12.73 3.72
CA ALA A 58 -11.96 -12.27 2.98
C ALA A 58 -12.36 -11.44 1.75
N LEU A 59 -13.36 -11.88 0.98
CA LEU A 59 -13.88 -11.12 -0.17
C LEU A 59 -14.48 -9.77 0.25
N ASN A 60 -15.24 -9.71 1.35
CA ASN A 60 -15.76 -8.46 1.89
C ASN A 60 -14.64 -7.49 2.29
N ARG A 61 -13.54 -8.01 2.86
CA ARG A 61 -12.34 -7.20 3.15
C ARG A 61 -11.68 -6.71 1.86
N LEU A 62 -11.51 -7.56 0.85
CA LEU A 62 -10.97 -7.18 -0.46
C LEU A 62 -11.83 -6.10 -1.15
N ILE A 63 -13.16 -6.17 -0.97
CA ILE A 63 -14.10 -5.14 -1.45
C ILE A 63 -13.89 -3.82 -0.69
N SER A 64 -13.75 -3.87 0.64
CA SER A 64 -13.54 -2.66 1.44
C SER A 64 -12.24 -1.91 1.09
N ILE A 65 -11.21 -2.63 0.63
CA ILE A 65 -9.95 -2.05 0.15
C ILE A 65 -9.91 -1.85 -1.37
N GLY A 66 -11.01 -2.13 -2.07
CA GLY A 66 -11.21 -1.82 -3.50
C GLY A 66 -10.45 -2.71 -4.49
N LEU A 67 -9.91 -3.87 -4.08
CA LEU A 67 -9.30 -4.85 -4.99
C LEU A 67 -10.35 -5.73 -5.69
N VAL A 68 -11.52 -5.84 -5.08
CA VAL A 68 -12.66 -6.64 -5.57
C VAL A 68 -13.88 -5.74 -5.58
N GLU A 69 -14.78 -5.99 -6.51
CA GLU A 69 -16.09 -5.35 -6.55
C GLU A 69 -17.18 -6.42 -6.69
N ASN A 70 -18.38 -6.13 -6.20
CA ASN A 70 -19.54 -6.97 -6.42
C ASN A 70 -20.34 -6.42 -7.59
N ILE A 71 -20.41 -7.19 -8.67
CA ILE A 71 -21.28 -6.87 -9.81
C ILE A 71 -22.59 -7.64 -9.68
N PRO A 72 -23.76 -6.98 -9.81
CA PRO A 72 -25.05 -7.65 -9.86
C PRO A 72 -25.04 -8.85 -10.81
N TYR A 73 -25.54 -9.99 -10.34
CA TYR A 73 -25.62 -11.27 -11.09
C TYR A 73 -24.28 -11.94 -11.47
N LYS A 74 -23.14 -11.25 -11.39
CA LYS A 74 -21.79 -11.84 -11.61
C LYS A 74 -21.07 -12.20 -10.30
N GLY A 75 -21.51 -11.65 -9.17
CA GLY A 75 -20.86 -11.85 -7.88
C GLY A 75 -19.59 -11.02 -7.72
N SER A 76 -18.66 -11.50 -6.91
CA SER A 76 -17.39 -10.82 -6.65
C SER A 76 -16.44 -10.99 -7.85
N ILE A 77 -15.87 -9.90 -8.34
CA ILE A 77 -14.86 -9.90 -9.40
C ILE A 77 -13.65 -9.08 -8.99
N VAL A 78 -12.46 -9.41 -9.50
CA VAL A 78 -11.28 -8.56 -9.34
C VAL A 78 -11.51 -7.25 -10.10
N ARG A 79 -11.36 -6.12 -9.41
CA ARG A 79 -11.62 -4.80 -10.00
C ARG A 79 -10.64 -4.55 -11.14
N LYS A 80 -11.16 -4.08 -12.27
CA LYS A 80 -10.37 -3.63 -13.42
C LYS A 80 -10.43 -2.10 -13.47
N LEU A 81 -9.40 -1.43 -12.98
CA LEU A 81 -9.33 0.03 -13.07
C LEU A 81 -8.94 0.45 -14.49
N SER A 82 -9.62 1.48 -14.98
CA SER A 82 -9.15 2.26 -16.12
C SER A 82 -7.90 3.06 -15.76
N VAL A 83 -7.15 3.51 -16.77
CA VAL A 83 -5.98 4.37 -16.56
C VAL A 83 -6.39 5.67 -15.85
N ASP A 84 -7.53 6.23 -16.22
CA ASP A 84 -8.07 7.46 -15.61
C ASP A 84 -8.37 7.27 -14.12
N GLU A 85 -8.99 6.15 -13.72
CA GLU A 85 -9.23 5.83 -12.30
C GLU A 85 -7.91 5.67 -11.53
N ILE A 86 -6.88 5.07 -12.14
CA ILE A 86 -5.57 4.93 -11.50
C ILE A 86 -4.97 6.32 -11.26
N ILE A 87 -5.02 7.20 -12.26
CA ILE A 87 -4.53 8.58 -12.16
C ILE A 87 -5.30 9.34 -11.07
N GLU A 88 -6.63 9.22 -11.03
CA GLU A 88 -7.48 9.83 -10.01
C GLU A 88 -7.08 9.38 -8.59
N ILE A 89 -6.86 8.07 -8.40
CA ILE A 89 -6.36 7.53 -7.13
C ILE A 89 -5.03 8.19 -6.74
N TYR A 90 -4.11 8.38 -7.69
CA TYR A 90 -2.83 9.02 -7.40
C TYR A 90 -2.95 10.51 -7.09
N TYR A 91 -3.90 11.25 -7.68
CA TYR A 91 -4.20 12.63 -7.26
C TYR A 91 -4.67 12.70 -5.81
N ILE A 92 -5.60 11.80 -5.45
CA ILE A 92 -6.12 11.73 -4.08
C ILE A 92 -4.98 11.35 -3.11
N ARG A 93 -4.17 10.34 -3.46
CA ARG A 93 -2.99 9.95 -2.69
C ARG A 93 -2.01 11.10 -2.53
N ALA A 94 -1.72 11.86 -3.59
CA ALA A 94 -0.78 12.96 -3.55
C ALA A 94 -1.22 14.07 -2.59
N ALA A 95 -2.51 14.43 -2.62
CA ALA A 95 -3.10 15.38 -1.69
C ALA A 95 -3.04 14.88 -0.23
N LEU A 96 -3.49 13.65 0.02
CA LEU A 96 -3.51 13.07 1.36
C LEU A 96 -2.09 12.88 1.93
N ALA A 97 -1.15 12.38 1.12
CA ALA A 97 0.23 12.17 1.52
C ALA A 97 0.95 13.48 1.84
N GLY A 98 0.67 14.55 1.09
CA GLY A 98 1.16 15.90 1.38
C GLY A 98 0.67 16.39 2.75
N ILE A 99 -0.64 16.30 3.01
CA ILE A 99 -1.22 16.68 4.29
C ILE A 99 -0.63 15.86 5.45
N CYS A 100 -0.48 14.54 5.27
CA CYS A 100 0.14 13.68 6.28
C CYS A 100 1.57 14.12 6.59
N ALA A 101 2.41 14.38 5.57
CA ALA A 101 3.79 14.80 5.77
C ALA A 101 3.90 16.17 6.46
N ARG A 102 3.06 17.13 6.05
CA ARG A 102 2.96 18.45 6.70
C ARG A 102 2.69 18.34 8.19
N LEU A 103 1.70 17.53 8.56
CA LEU A 103 1.29 17.31 9.95
C LEU A 103 2.33 16.53 10.75
N ALA A 104 2.91 15.48 10.16
CA ALA A 104 3.91 14.63 10.79
C ALA A 104 5.20 15.37 11.16
N THR A 105 5.58 16.38 10.37
CA THR A 105 6.82 17.16 10.54
C THR A 105 7.04 17.63 11.98
N SER A 106 6.01 18.12 12.66
CA SER A 106 6.12 18.58 14.06
C SER A 106 5.60 17.59 15.10
N ARG A 107 5.29 16.36 14.71
CA ARG A 107 4.64 15.34 15.56
C ARG A 107 5.46 14.05 15.67
N LEU A 108 6.43 13.84 14.79
CA LEU A 108 7.33 12.70 14.84
C LEU A 108 8.15 12.68 16.13
N THR A 109 8.14 11.54 16.81
CA THR A 109 9.04 11.28 17.94
C THR A 109 10.45 10.96 17.45
N ASP A 110 11.46 11.09 18.32
CA ASP A 110 12.84 10.77 17.93
C ASP A 110 13.03 9.29 17.58
N MET A 111 12.27 8.39 18.22
CA MET A 111 12.22 6.98 17.85
C MET A 111 11.66 6.78 16.44
N GLN A 112 10.59 7.48 16.07
CA GLN A 112 10.03 7.40 14.72
C GLN A 112 10.99 7.99 13.68
N LYS A 113 11.63 9.13 13.97
CA LYS A 113 12.66 9.72 13.09
C LYS A 113 13.82 8.74 12.85
N GLN A 114 14.30 8.09 13.90
CA GLN A 114 15.37 7.11 13.78
C GLN A 114 14.93 5.90 12.96
N ARG A 115 13.70 5.42 13.16
CA ARG A 115 13.16 4.31 12.37
C ARG A 115 13.03 4.67 10.89
N LEU A 116 12.57 5.89 10.56
CA LEU A 116 12.49 6.37 9.18
C LEU A 116 13.87 6.41 8.50
N LYS A 117 14.92 6.87 9.22
CA LYS A 117 16.31 6.82 8.71
C LYS A 117 16.72 5.40 8.38
N THR A 118 16.55 4.49 9.33
CA THR A 118 16.88 3.06 9.14
C THR A 118 16.10 2.46 7.97
N LEU A 119 14.83 2.80 7.80
CA LEU A 119 14.03 2.31 6.67
C LEU A 119 14.56 2.79 5.31
N CYS A 120 14.97 4.06 5.20
CA CYS A 120 15.62 4.54 3.98
C CYS A 120 16.92 3.78 3.68
N ASP A 121 17.75 3.57 4.70
CA ASP A 121 19.03 2.83 4.55
C ASP A 121 18.78 1.35 4.18
N GLU A 122 17.79 0.71 4.82
CA GLU A 122 17.35 -0.65 4.50
C GLU A 122 16.89 -0.74 3.03
N MET A 123 16.03 0.17 2.56
CA MET A 123 15.56 0.18 1.18
C MET A 123 16.69 0.40 0.16
N GLU A 124 17.62 1.33 0.42
CA GLU A 124 18.77 1.55 -0.46
C GLU A 124 19.68 0.33 -0.55
N SER A 125 19.91 -0.38 0.57
CA SER A 125 20.74 -1.58 0.60
C SER A 125 20.16 -2.75 -0.22
N LEU A 126 18.83 -2.81 -0.34
CA LEU A 126 18.14 -3.87 -1.08
C LEU A 126 18.21 -3.68 -2.60
N GLN A 127 18.60 -2.48 -3.07
CA GLN A 127 18.62 -2.13 -4.50
C GLN A 127 19.49 -3.09 -5.33
N ALA A 128 20.66 -3.50 -4.83
CA ALA A 128 21.56 -4.41 -5.55
C ALA A 128 20.97 -5.82 -5.73
N SER A 129 20.12 -6.25 -4.79
CA SER A 129 19.47 -7.57 -4.84
C SER A 129 18.15 -7.59 -5.62
N LEU A 130 17.64 -6.41 -6.00
CA LEU A 130 16.31 -6.23 -6.62
C LEU A 130 15.19 -6.96 -5.86
N ASN A 131 15.29 -7.04 -4.53
CA ASN A 131 14.25 -7.65 -3.71
C ASN A 131 13.04 -6.70 -3.57
N HIS A 132 12.20 -6.67 -4.61
CA HIS A 132 11.05 -5.77 -4.71
C HIS A 132 10.01 -6.03 -3.60
N ASN A 133 9.78 -7.28 -3.23
CA ASN A 133 8.82 -7.62 -2.19
C ASN A 133 9.21 -7.03 -0.83
N LEU A 134 10.47 -7.23 -0.42
CA LEU A 134 10.97 -6.67 0.83
C LEU A 134 11.02 -5.15 0.77
N MET A 135 11.38 -4.56 -0.39
CA MET A 135 11.31 -3.11 -0.57
C MET A 135 9.88 -2.57 -0.38
N LEU A 136 8.86 -3.21 -0.96
CA LEU A 136 7.46 -2.78 -0.82
C LEU A 136 6.96 -2.85 0.63
N GLU A 137 7.42 -3.84 1.40
CA GLU A 137 7.16 -3.95 2.83
C GLU A 137 7.75 -2.76 3.60
N LYS A 138 9.04 -2.45 3.37
CA LYS A 138 9.73 -1.31 4.01
C LYS A 138 9.16 0.03 3.57
N ASN A 139 8.80 0.17 2.30
CA ASN A 139 8.10 1.34 1.76
C ASN A 139 6.76 1.56 2.49
N PHE A 140 5.98 0.49 2.73
CA PHE A 140 4.74 0.61 3.49
C PHE A 140 5.00 1.06 4.93
N GLU A 141 5.97 0.46 5.61
CA GLU A 141 6.33 0.86 6.98
C GLU A 141 6.72 2.34 7.05
N PHE A 142 7.54 2.81 6.08
CA PHE A 142 7.96 4.21 5.98
C PHE A 142 6.76 5.16 5.89
N HIS A 143 5.85 4.93 4.94
CA HIS A 143 4.65 5.77 4.81
C HIS A 143 3.72 5.64 6.01
N GLN A 144 3.56 4.44 6.58
CA GLN A 144 2.68 4.21 7.71
C GLN A 144 3.12 5.00 8.95
N ILE A 145 4.43 5.12 9.20
CA ILE A 145 4.95 5.96 10.29
C ILE A 145 4.55 7.43 10.08
N ILE A 146 4.72 7.97 8.88
CA ILE A 146 4.36 9.36 8.54
C ILE A 146 2.85 9.58 8.70
N ILE A 147 2.04 8.66 8.18
CA ILE A 147 0.57 8.72 8.26
C ILE A 147 0.11 8.73 9.73
N LYS A 148 0.64 7.83 10.56
CA LYS A 148 0.29 7.76 11.98
C LYS A 148 0.77 8.98 12.76
N ALA A 149 1.96 9.49 12.46
CA ALA A 149 2.49 10.70 13.07
C ALA A 149 1.63 11.94 12.76
N ALA A 150 0.89 11.92 11.65
CA ALA A 150 -0.10 12.96 11.36
C ALA A 150 -1.24 13.02 12.40
N ASN A 151 -1.43 12.00 13.26
CA ASN A 151 -2.40 11.96 14.36
C ASN A 151 -3.79 12.48 13.97
N SER A 152 -4.29 12.00 12.83
CA SER A 152 -5.59 12.40 12.26
C SER A 152 -6.31 11.15 11.75
N PRO A 153 -7.15 10.50 12.59
CA PRO A 153 -7.69 9.17 12.29
C PRO A 153 -8.51 9.10 10.99
N ARG A 154 -9.22 10.18 10.64
CA ARG A 154 -10.00 10.25 9.39
C ARG A 154 -9.11 10.33 8.16
N ILE A 155 -8.02 11.10 8.24
CA ILE A 155 -7.05 11.20 7.15
C ILE A 155 -6.30 9.87 7.02
N GLU A 156 -5.89 9.26 8.13
CA GLU A 156 -5.24 7.94 8.14
C GLU A 156 -6.11 6.89 7.44
N ALA A 157 -7.39 6.80 7.78
CA ALA A 157 -8.30 5.84 7.16
C ALA A 157 -8.41 6.04 5.64
N LEU A 158 -8.59 7.28 5.18
CA LEU A 158 -8.64 7.60 3.74
C LEU A 158 -7.31 7.32 3.05
N THR A 159 -6.19 7.71 3.64
CA THR A 159 -4.86 7.49 3.06
C THR A 159 -4.57 6.00 2.91
N LEU A 160 -4.88 5.18 3.92
CA LEU A 160 -4.68 3.73 3.87
C LEU A 160 -5.62 3.07 2.85
N GLN A 161 -6.87 3.51 2.75
CA GLN A 161 -7.81 3.01 1.74
C GLN A 161 -7.26 3.17 0.32
N PHE A 162 -6.85 4.40 -0.05
CA PHE A 162 -6.24 4.64 -1.36
C PHE A 162 -4.83 4.04 -1.46
N TYR A 163 -4.16 3.81 -0.32
CA TYR A 163 -2.89 3.13 -0.32
C TYR A 163 -2.99 1.71 -0.87
N HIS A 164 -3.98 0.96 -0.36
CA HIS A 164 -4.24 -0.42 -0.75
C HIS A 164 -4.83 -0.53 -2.15
N GLN A 165 -5.70 0.40 -2.57
CA GLN A 165 -6.26 0.39 -3.93
C GLN A 165 -5.18 0.50 -5.02
N SER A 166 -4.07 1.16 -4.75
CA SER A 166 -2.98 1.34 -5.72
C SER A 166 -1.84 0.34 -5.55
N GLU A 167 -2.00 -0.71 -4.74
CA GLU A 167 -0.91 -1.64 -4.37
C GLU A 167 -0.33 -2.38 -5.58
N ALA A 168 -1.19 -2.96 -6.43
CA ALA A 168 -0.76 -3.68 -7.63
C ALA A 168 0.03 -2.77 -8.59
N TYR A 169 -0.46 -1.57 -8.83
CA TYR A 169 0.17 -0.61 -9.76
C TYR A 169 1.49 -0.06 -9.21
N ARG A 170 1.59 0.11 -7.90
CA ARG A 170 2.85 0.51 -7.25
C ARG A 170 3.89 -0.60 -7.31
N ALA A 171 3.49 -1.86 -7.15
CA ALA A 171 4.38 -3.00 -7.35
C ALA A 171 4.88 -3.07 -8.81
N LEU A 172 3.98 -2.96 -9.78
CA LEU A 172 4.32 -2.96 -11.20
C LEU A 172 5.22 -1.77 -11.60
N ALA A 173 4.95 -0.58 -11.04
CA ALA A 173 5.81 0.59 -11.27
C ALA A 173 7.24 0.37 -10.79
N LEU A 174 7.41 -0.29 -9.64
CA LEU A 174 8.71 -0.53 -9.04
C LEU A 174 9.61 -1.44 -9.89
N GLU A 175 9.00 -2.35 -10.66
CA GLU A 175 9.70 -3.24 -11.59
C GLU A 175 10.27 -2.51 -12.82
N LEU A 176 9.84 -1.27 -13.07
CA LEU A 176 10.32 -0.52 -14.22
C LEU A 176 11.77 -0.06 -14.04
N PRO A 177 12.60 -0.13 -15.10
CA PRO A 177 14.01 0.23 -15.02
C PRO A 177 14.24 1.62 -14.42
N GLY A 178 15.11 1.69 -13.40
CA GLY A 178 15.48 2.94 -12.73
C GLY A 178 14.46 3.46 -11.70
N ARG A 179 13.21 2.95 -11.67
CA ARG A 179 12.20 3.46 -10.73
C ARG A 179 12.59 3.23 -9.28
N TYR A 180 13.16 2.07 -8.96
CA TYR A 180 13.63 1.74 -7.63
C TYR A 180 14.55 2.83 -7.04
N ALA A 181 15.64 3.14 -7.76
CA ALA A 181 16.61 4.14 -7.33
C ALA A 181 15.96 5.53 -7.14
N GLN A 182 15.03 5.88 -8.03
CA GLN A 182 14.27 7.10 -7.94
C GLN A 182 13.39 7.14 -6.68
N VAL A 183 12.70 6.06 -6.32
CA VAL A 183 11.90 5.98 -5.08
C VAL A 183 12.78 6.19 -3.85
N CYS A 184 13.93 5.54 -3.77
CA CYS A 184 14.85 5.70 -2.64
C CYS A 184 15.28 7.17 -2.48
N LYS A 185 15.63 7.84 -3.59
CA LYS A 185 15.97 9.27 -3.58
C LYS A 185 14.78 10.13 -3.10
N GLU A 186 13.59 9.89 -3.63
CA GLU A 186 12.37 10.60 -3.23
C GLU A 186 12.06 10.42 -1.74
N HIS A 187 12.22 9.22 -1.19
CA HIS A 187 12.04 8.96 0.24
C HIS A 187 13.06 9.71 1.10
N ARG A 188 14.32 9.79 0.65
CA ARG A 188 15.36 10.56 1.34
C ARG A 188 15.02 12.04 1.37
N GLU A 189 14.54 12.60 0.25
CA GLU A 189 14.09 14.01 0.18
C GLU A 189 12.92 14.30 1.14
N ILE A 190 11.96 13.37 1.25
CA ILE A 190 10.85 13.47 2.21
C ILE A 190 11.40 13.43 3.64
N LEU A 191 12.26 12.45 3.95
CA LEU A 191 12.87 12.31 5.27
C LEU A 191 13.64 13.56 5.70
N ASP A 192 14.49 14.09 4.83
CA ASP A 192 15.30 15.27 5.11
C ASP A 192 14.41 16.48 5.43
N SER A 193 13.32 16.65 4.68
CA SER A 193 12.34 17.71 4.92
C SER A 193 11.64 17.57 6.27
N LEU A 194 11.25 16.33 6.64
CA LEU A 194 10.67 16.01 7.95
C LEU A 194 11.65 16.30 9.10
N LEU A 195 12.93 15.93 8.94
CA LEU A 195 13.96 16.12 9.96
C LEU A 195 14.36 17.59 10.16
N GLN A 196 14.33 18.38 9.08
CA GLN A 196 14.59 19.82 9.12
C GLN A 196 13.42 20.63 9.71
N GLY A 197 12.26 20.01 9.90
CA GLY A 197 11.06 20.70 10.39
C GLY A 197 10.37 21.55 9.32
N ASP A 198 10.74 21.41 8.05
CA ASP A 198 10.18 22.18 6.94
C ASP A 198 8.87 21.54 6.45
N ARG A 199 7.76 22.08 6.98
CA ARG A 199 6.41 21.57 6.70
C ARG A 199 6.03 21.70 5.23
N GLU A 200 6.40 22.80 4.57
CA GLU A 200 6.03 23.07 3.18
C GLU A 200 6.81 22.16 2.23
N LYS A 201 8.10 21.99 2.49
CA LYS A 201 8.94 21.07 1.71
C LYS A 201 8.56 19.61 1.96
N ALA A 202 8.19 19.23 3.18
CA ALA A 202 7.71 17.87 3.47
C ALA A 202 6.40 17.56 2.74
N GLU A 203 5.47 18.52 2.72
CA GLU A 203 4.23 18.42 1.95
C GLU A 203 4.50 18.28 0.45
N LYS A 204 5.32 19.19 -0.10
CA LYS A 204 5.66 19.21 -1.53
C LYS A 204 6.37 17.94 -1.99
N SER A 205 7.40 17.50 -1.26
CA SER A 205 8.16 16.28 -1.60
C SER A 205 7.29 15.02 -1.54
N SER A 206 6.44 14.91 -0.51
CA SER A 206 5.50 13.79 -0.37
C SER A 206 4.47 13.75 -1.50
N ARG A 207 3.91 14.92 -1.88
CA ARG A 207 3.00 15.06 -3.02
C ARG A 207 3.69 14.67 -4.32
N GLU A 208 4.89 15.20 -4.58
CA GLU A 208 5.64 14.94 -5.81
C GLU A 208 6.02 13.47 -5.97
N HIS A 209 6.41 12.80 -4.88
CA HIS A 209 6.67 11.35 -4.88
C HIS A 209 5.46 10.52 -5.36
N GLN A 210 4.23 10.89 -4.96
CA GLN A 210 3.02 10.23 -5.45
C GLN A 210 2.78 10.54 -6.93
N LEU A 211 2.93 11.80 -7.35
CA LEU A 211 2.74 12.23 -8.74
C LEU A 211 3.78 11.60 -9.69
N ASN A 212 5.04 11.49 -9.28
CA ASN A 212 6.08 10.77 -10.02
C ASN A 212 5.70 9.31 -10.24
N THR A 213 5.13 8.65 -9.23
CA THR A 213 4.63 7.28 -9.37
C THR A 213 3.50 7.22 -10.39
N ALA A 214 2.58 8.19 -10.38
CA ALA A 214 1.49 8.29 -11.37
C ALA A 214 2.03 8.45 -12.79
N ARG A 215 3.01 9.35 -13.03
CA ARG A 215 3.62 9.55 -14.36
C ARG A 215 4.26 8.26 -14.88
N VAL A 216 4.95 7.54 -14.01
CA VAL A 216 5.62 6.28 -14.35
C VAL A 216 4.60 5.19 -14.72
N ILE A 217 3.51 5.07 -13.96
CA ILE A 217 2.43 4.11 -14.26
C ILE A 217 1.70 4.48 -15.54
N ALA A 218 1.32 5.75 -15.71
CA ALA A 218 0.65 6.20 -16.93
C ALA A 218 1.51 5.89 -18.16
N LYS A 219 2.81 6.21 -18.10
CA LYS A 219 3.76 5.91 -19.18
C LYS A 219 3.87 4.42 -19.47
N SER A 220 3.91 3.55 -18.45
CA SER A 220 3.96 2.10 -18.66
C SER A 220 2.67 1.53 -19.26
N LEU A 221 1.56 2.24 -19.09
CA LEU A 221 0.26 1.94 -19.71
C LEU A 221 0.06 2.67 -21.06
N GLY A 222 1.08 3.35 -21.58
CA GLY A 222 1.03 4.03 -22.89
C GLY A 222 0.26 5.35 -22.87
N VAL A 223 0.09 5.97 -21.70
CA VAL A 223 -0.62 7.24 -21.52
C VAL A 223 0.35 8.30 -21.00
N GLU A 224 0.33 9.49 -21.61
CA GLU A 224 1.00 10.66 -21.06
C GLU A 224 0.01 11.50 -20.25
N ILE A 225 0.47 12.00 -19.10
CA ILE A 225 -0.32 12.86 -18.21
C ILE A 225 0.43 14.14 -17.90
N GLU A 226 -0.27 15.27 -18.00
CA GLU A 226 0.22 16.57 -17.51
C GLU A 226 -0.19 16.71 -16.03
N LEU A 227 0.78 16.90 -15.14
CA LEU A 227 0.58 17.00 -13.67
C LEU A 227 1.17 18.28 -13.09
#